data_AF-A0A2M7VJ82-F1
#
_entry.id   AF-A0A2M7VJ82-F1
#
_cell.length_a   1.000
_cell.length_b   1.000
_cell.length_c   1.000
_cell.angle_alpha   90.00
_cell.angle_beta   90.00
_cell.angle_gamma   90.00
#
_symmetry.space_group_name_H-M   'P 1'
#
loop_
_entity.id
_entity.type
_entity.pdbx_description
1 polymer ?
#
loop_
_entity_poly.entity_id
_entity_poly.type
_entity_poly.pdbx_seq_one_letter_code
_entity_poly.pdbx_strand_id
1 'polypeptide(L)'
;MPKDKQMINNKFFKEWSSNMAYVLGFVVADGCVMKRKDRKDSFIFNITTKDREHLENIQKAMCSKYQIGLKSGGGSREREIFRLFR
;
A
#
# COMPACT_ATOMS: atom_id res chain seq x y z
N MET A 1 0.50 -28.70 4.54
CA MET A 1 0.04 -27.55 5.33
C MET A 1 -0.58 -26.55 4.38
N PRO A 2 -1.81 -26.04 4.60
CA PRO A 2 -2.44 -25.15 3.65
C PRO A 2 -1.60 -23.89 3.48
N LYS A 3 -1.28 -23.58 2.22
CA LYS A 3 -0.56 -22.40 1.80
C LYS A 3 -1.45 -21.17 1.99
N ASP A 4 -0.82 -20.06 2.37
CA ASP A 4 -1.31 -18.69 2.22
C ASP A 4 -2.15 -18.12 3.39
N LYS A 5 -1.42 -17.59 4.38
CA LYS A 5 -1.92 -16.57 5.31
C LYS A 5 -2.12 -15.27 4.50
N GLN A 6 -3.20 -15.19 3.73
CA GLN A 6 -3.45 -14.09 2.80
C GLN A 6 -3.45 -12.75 3.56
N MET A 7 -2.46 -11.89 3.27
CA MET A 7 -2.19 -10.67 4.03
C MET A 7 -3.07 -9.48 3.62
N ILE A 8 -3.89 -9.64 2.57
CA ILE A 8 -4.73 -8.59 1.99
C ILE A 8 -5.96 -9.20 1.28
N ASN A 9 -7.06 -8.46 1.20
CA ASN A 9 -8.23 -8.87 0.42
C ASN A 9 -7.97 -8.79 -1.10
N ASN A 10 -7.67 -9.91 -1.73
CA ASN A 10 -7.41 -10.00 -3.19
C ASN A 10 -8.64 -9.73 -4.06
N LYS A 11 -9.85 -9.64 -3.49
CA LYS A 11 -11.08 -9.32 -4.21
C LYS A 11 -11.49 -7.85 -4.06
N PHE A 12 -10.70 -7.03 -3.35
CA PHE A 12 -11.06 -5.65 -3.00
C PHE A 12 -11.45 -4.77 -4.21
N PHE A 13 -10.76 -4.92 -5.34
CA PHE A 13 -11.07 -4.15 -6.57
C PHE A 13 -12.08 -4.84 -7.51
N LYS A 14 -12.73 -5.93 -7.08
CA LYS A 14 -13.73 -6.64 -7.91
C LYS A 14 -15.14 -6.07 -7.79
N GLU A 15 -15.42 -5.35 -6.70
CA GLU A 15 -16.73 -4.78 -6.42
C GLU A 15 -16.62 -3.27 -6.23
N TRP A 16 -17.61 -2.54 -6.75
CA TRP A 16 -17.69 -1.09 -6.55
C TRP A 16 -18.19 -0.78 -5.14
N SER A 17 -17.43 0.02 -4.42
CA SER A 17 -17.80 0.57 -3.11
C SER A 17 -17.10 1.91 -2.88
N SER A 18 -17.61 2.72 -1.95
CA SER A 18 -16.97 3.99 -1.58
C SER A 18 -15.53 3.79 -1.08
N ASN A 19 -15.29 2.70 -0.34
CA ASN A 19 -13.94 2.33 0.13
C ASN A 19 -13.02 1.97 -1.03
N MET A 20 -13.52 1.23 -2.02
CA MET A 20 -12.75 0.89 -3.22
C MET A 20 -12.37 2.15 -4.00
N ALA A 21 -13.34 3.05 -4.24
CA ALA A 21 -13.09 4.30 -4.94
C ALA A 21 -12.08 5.20 -4.20
N TYR A 22 -12.18 5.28 -2.86
CA TYR A 22 -11.22 6.00 -2.02
C TYR A 22 -9.79 5.47 -2.20
N VAL A 23 -9.59 4.16 -2.05
CA VAL A 23 -8.27 3.55 -2.20
C VAL A 23 -7.75 3.68 -3.64
N LEU A 24 -8.62 3.53 -4.64
CA LEU A 24 -8.26 3.71 -6.04
C LEU A 24 -7.78 5.15 -6.32
N GLY A 25 -8.41 6.16 -5.72
CA GLY A 25 -7.96 7.54 -5.81
C GLY A 25 -6.52 7.72 -5.32
N PHE A 26 -6.17 7.13 -4.18
CA PHE A 26 -4.80 7.13 -3.67
C PHE A 26 -3.82 6.36 -4.56
N VAL A 27 -4.24 5.23 -5.13
CA VAL A 27 -3.42 4.44 -6.07
C VAL A 27 -3.08 5.28 -7.31
N VAL A 28 -4.05 6.05 -7.82
CA VAL A 28 -3.86 6.87 -9.03
C VAL A 28 -3.07 8.14 -8.75
N ALA A 29 -3.29 8.79 -7.60
CA ALA A 29 -2.63 10.04 -7.24
C ALA A 29 -1.18 9.84 -6.75
N ASP A 30 -0.99 8.97 -5.76
CA ASP A 30 0.27 8.82 -5.01
C ASP A 30 0.83 7.38 -5.02
N GLY A 31 0.16 6.48 -5.75
CA GLY A 31 0.58 5.09 -5.86
C GLY A 31 1.81 4.94 -6.75
N CYS A 32 2.72 4.06 -6.32
CA CYS A 32 3.90 3.67 -7.08
C CYS A 32 3.88 2.16 -7.28
N VAL A 33 3.59 1.72 -8.52
CA VAL A 33 3.67 0.31 -8.92
C VAL A 33 4.94 0.10 -9.74
N MET A 34 5.82 -0.77 -9.27
CA MET A 34 7.10 -1.07 -9.92
C MET A 34 7.27 -2.57 -10.10
N LYS A 35 7.67 -2.99 -11.30
CA LYS A 35 8.05 -4.37 -11.55
C LYS A 35 9.38 -4.68 -10.87
N ARG A 36 9.44 -5.78 -10.13
CA ARG A 36 10.67 -6.28 -9.52
C ARG A 36 11.62 -6.77 -10.60
N LYS A 37 12.89 -6.37 -10.52
CA LYS A 37 13.94 -6.83 -11.43
C LYS A 37 14.45 -8.23 -11.07
N ASP A 38 14.36 -8.59 -9.79
CA ASP A 38 14.91 -9.82 -9.22
C ASP A 38 13.95 -11.02 -9.25
N ARG A 39 12.67 -10.80 -9.55
CA ARG A 39 11.60 -11.81 -9.49
C ARG A 39 10.68 -11.68 -10.70
N LYS A 40 10.55 -12.76 -11.49
CA LYS A 40 9.64 -12.81 -12.64
C LYS A 40 8.19 -12.61 -12.16
N ASP A 41 7.43 -11.81 -12.91
CA ASP A 41 6.00 -11.52 -12.70
C ASP A 41 5.64 -11.03 -11.29
N SER A 42 6.56 -10.29 -10.66
CA SER A 42 6.35 -9.71 -9.33
C SER A 42 6.36 -8.17 -9.40
N PHE A 43 5.40 -7.56 -8.73
CA PHE A 43 5.25 -6.12 -8.61
C PHE A 43 5.34 -5.69 -7.15
N ILE A 44 5.93 -4.53 -6.93
CA ILE A 44 5.88 -3.81 -5.68
C ILE A 44 4.90 -2.67 -5.88
N PHE A 45 3.88 -2.62 -5.03
CA PHE A 45 3.01 -1.46 -4.90
C PHE A 45 3.45 -0.69 -3.65
N ASN A 46 3.45 0.63 -3.68
CA ASN A 46 3.65 1.48 -2.51
C ASN A 46 2.70 2.67 -2.58
N ILE A 47 2.12 3.05 -1.44
CA ILE A 47 1.48 4.35 -1.27
C ILE A 47 2.32 5.13 -0.28
N THR A 48 2.66 6.37 -0.63
CA THR A 48 3.56 7.21 0.16
C THR A 48 2.83 8.50 0.52
N THR A 49 2.64 8.76 1.81
CA THR A 49 1.98 10.00 2.29
C THR A 49 2.66 10.51 3.57
N LYS A 50 2.47 11.80 3.85
CA LYS A 50 2.89 12.43 5.11
C LYS A 50 1.88 12.13 6.23
N ASP A 51 0.61 11.93 5.87
CA ASP A 51 -0.46 11.74 6.84
C ASP A 51 -0.71 10.25 7.06
N ARG A 52 -0.27 9.76 8.22
CA ARG A 52 -0.37 8.35 8.59
C ARG A 52 -1.80 7.82 8.56
N GLU A 53 -2.77 8.67 8.93
CA GLU A 53 -4.19 8.33 8.98
C GLU A 53 -4.71 7.78 7.64
N HIS A 54 -4.27 8.36 6.52
CA HIS A 54 -4.69 7.86 5.20
C HIS A 54 -4.24 6.41 4.98
N LEU A 55 -3.03 6.04 5.39
CA LEU A 55 -2.55 4.67 5.26
C LEU A 55 -3.26 3.72 6.22
N GLU A 56 -3.59 4.17 7.42
CA GLU A 56 -4.38 3.38 8.36
C GLU A 56 -5.80 3.14 7.82
N ASN A 57 -6.42 4.14 7.21
CA ASN A 57 -7.72 4.02 6.55
C ASN A 57 -7.66 3.08 5.34
N ILE A 58 -6.61 3.16 4.51
CA ILE A 58 -6.40 2.22 3.39
C ILE A 58 -6.16 0.80 3.91
N GLN A 59 -5.36 0.65 4.97
CA GLN A 59 -5.09 -0.65 5.59
C GLN A 59 -6.37 -1.30 6.11
N LYS A 60 -7.21 -0.53 6.83
CA LYS A 60 -8.54 -0.96 7.29
C LYS A 60 -9.45 -1.31 6.12
N ALA A 61 -9.54 -0.44 5.11
CA ALA A 61 -10.39 -0.64 3.93
C ALA A 61 -10.05 -1.94 3.17
N MET A 62 -8.76 -2.24 3.00
CA MET A 62 -8.30 -3.44 2.29
C MET A 62 -8.16 -4.68 3.18
N CYS A 63 -8.51 -4.60 4.46
CA CYS A 63 -8.27 -5.63 5.47
C CYS A 63 -6.81 -6.14 5.44
N SER A 64 -5.86 -5.22 5.28
CA SER A 64 -4.44 -5.50 5.09
C SER A 64 -3.73 -5.70 6.42
N LYS A 65 -2.83 -6.69 6.48
CA LYS A 65 -1.96 -6.96 7.63
C LYS A 65 -0.52 -6.44 7.42
N TYR A 66 -0.26 -5.72 6.34
CA TYR A 66 1.06 -5.14 6.08
C TYR A 66 1.34 -4.00 7.05
N GLN A 67 2.57 -3.95 7.58
CA GLN A 67 2.98 -2.87 8.47
C GLN A 67 3.16 -1.55 7.71
N ILE A 68 2.82 -0.44 8.38
CA ILE A 68 3.08 0.91 7.89
C ILE A 68 4.48 1.31 8.36
N GLY A 69 5.42 1.43 7.43
CA GLY A 69 6.82 1.78 7.71
C GLY A 69 7.11 3.28 7.52
N LEU A 70 8.18 3.77 8.14
CA LEU A 70 8.73 5.11 7.91
C LEU A 70 9.77 5.06 6.77
N LYS A 71 9.80 6.12 5.96
CA LYS A 71 10.82 6.35 4.93
C LYS A 71 11.65 7.56 5.32
N SER A 72 12.88 7.34 5.77
CA SER A 72 13.88 8.41 5.91
C SER A 72 14.41 8.81 4.52
N GLY A 73 14.23 10.08 4.17
CA GLY A 73 14.82 10.66 2.95
C GLY A 73 16.29 11.02 3.19
N GLY A 74 17.17 10.76 2.22
CA GLY A 74 18.62 11.02 2.33
C GLY A 74 19.05 12.50 2.32
N GLY A 75 18.16 13.44 2.66
CA GLY A 75 18.46 14.88 2.64
C GLY A 75 17.78 15.61 3.79
N SER A 76 18.56 15.93 4.83
CA SER A 76 18.52 17.04 5.82
C SER A 76 17.20 17.67 6.32
N ARG A 77 16.03 17.13 6.01
CA ARG A 77 14.77 17.43 6.72
C ARG A 77 14.06 16.11 6.96
N GLU A 78 14.06 15.66 8.21
CA GLU A 78 13.21 14.56 8.65
C GLU A 78 11.77 14.87 8.25
N ARG A 79 11.27 14.14 7.25
CA ARG A 79 9.85 14.10 6.94
C ARG A 79 9.44 12.67 7.21
N GLU A 80 8.59 12.47 8.21
CA GLU A 80 7.94 11.19 8.42
C GLU A 80 7.08 10.92 7.20
N ILE A 81 7.52 9.96 6.41
CA ILE A 81 6.82 9.53 5.22
C ILE A 81 6.46 8.08 5.46
N PHE A 82 5.17 7.80 5.47
CA PHE A 82 4.68 6.48 5.76
C PHE A 82 4.48 5.69 4.46
N ARG A 83 4.71 4.36 4.51
CA ARG A 83 4.56 3.44 3.36
C ARG A 83 3.78 2.21 3.74
N LEU A 84 2.88 1.80 2.85
CA LEU A 84 2.15 0.53 2.91
C LEU A 84 2.61 -0.36 1.75
N PHE A 85 2.82 -1.65 2.04
CA PHE A 85 3.30 -2.75 1.16
C PHE A 85 4.82 -2.82 0.96
N ARG A 86 5.39 -4.03 1.09
CA ARG A 86 6.81 -4.37 0.87
C ARG A 86 6.92 -5.67 0.07
#